data_AF-A0A6B1IGP1-F1
#
_entry.id   AF-A0A6B1IGP1-F1
#
_cell.length_a   1.000
_cell.length_b   1.000
_cell.length_c   1.000
_cell.angle_alpha   90.00
_cell.angle_beta   90.00
_cell.angle_gamma   90.00
#
_symmetry.space_group_name_H-M   'P 1'
#
loop_
_entity.id
_entity.type
_entity.pdbx_description
1 polymer ?
#
loop_
_entity_poly.entity_id
_entity_poly.type
_entity_poly.pdbx_seq_one_letter_code
_entity_poly.pdbx_strand_id
1 'polypeptide(L)' 'MRKIPKKRLRIIMIVFLSTGAWGIILGMILPLTSSFPMYITILGVTQLGLGGFFGWKYLTQESDDNDDSKRQRRRRRR' A
#
# COMPACT_ATOMS: atom_id res chain seq x y z
N MET A 1 8.44 16.00 13.27
CA MET A 1 7.38 15.28 12.52
C MET A 1 7.24 13.87 13.06
N ARG A 2 6.02 13.42 13.39
CA ARG A 2 5.76 12.12 14.01
C ARG A 2 5.89 11.01 12.96
N LYS A 3 6.89 10.12 13.12
CA LYS A 3 7.14 9.01 12.19
C LYS A 3 5.92 8.08 12.14
N ILE A 4 5.44 7.80 10.93
CA ILE A 4 4.33 6.86 10.69
C ILE A 4 4.87 5.44 10.84
N PRO A 5 4.23 4.55 11.63
CA PRO A 5 4.72 3.19 11.84
C PRO A 5 4.67 2.36 10.55
N LYS A 6 5.80 1.72 10.19
CA LYS A 6 6.00 0.90 8.99
C LYS A 6 4.91 -0.16 8.76
N LYS A 7 4.38 -0.77 9.85
CA LYS A 7 3.30 -1.76 9.78
C LYS A 7 2.05 -1.24 9.09
N ARG A 8 1.64 0.00 9.40
CA ARG A 8 0.43 0.60 8.82
C ARG A 8 0.63 0.92 7.35
N LEU A 9 1.82 1.38 6.98
CA LEU A 9 2.16 1.70 5.60
C LEU A 9 2.17 0.45 4.70
N ARG A 10 2.69 -0.68 5.21
CA ARG A 10 2.64 -1.97 4.53
C ARG A 10 1.22 -2.46 4.28
N ILE A 11 0.35 -2.34 5.29
CA ILE A 11 -1.07 -2.73 5.17
C ILE A 11 -1.78 -1.86 4.13
N ILE A 12 -1.57 -0.54 4.16
CA ILE A 12 -2.16 0.39 3.18
C ILE A 12 -1.71 0.02 1.76
N MET A 13 -0.42 -0.27 1.56
CA MET A 13 0.12 -0.70 0.26
C MET A 13 -0.59 -1.96 -0.26
N ILE A 14 -0.66 -3.02 0.57
CA ILE A 14 -1.25 -4.31 0.17
C ILE A 14 -2.73 -4.13 -0.16
N VAL A 15 -3.49 -3.41 0.68
CA VAL A 15 -4.93 -3.20 0.48
C VAL A 15 -5.21 -2.38 -0.78
N PHE A 16 -4.42 -1.35 -1.05
CA PHE A 16 -4.59 -0.56 -2.28
C PHE A 16 -4.27 -1.36 -3.54
N LEU A 17 -3.18 -2.13 -3.51
CA LEU A 17 -2.76 -2.94 -4.65
C LEU A 17 -3.76 -4.07 -4.93
N SER A 18 -4.21 -4.76 -3.89
CA SER A 18 -5.20 -5.85 -4.01
C SER A 18 -6.54 -5.32 -4.50
N THR A 19 -7.01 -4.19 -3.98
CA THR A 19 -8.29 -3.58 -4.38
C THR A 19 -8.23 -3.05 -5.81
N GLY A 20 -7.11 -2.44 -6.22
CA GLY A 20 -6.90 -1.96 -7.59
C GLY A 20 -6.86 -3.11 -8.60
N ALA A 21 -6.11 -4.18 -8.30
CA ALA A 21 -6.05 -5.38 -9.14
C ALA A 21 -7.45 -6.04 -9.25
N TRP A 22 -8.17 -6.16 -8.14
CA TRP A 22 -9.52 -6.72 -8.12
C TRP A 22 -10.52 -5.87 -8.92
N GLY A 23 -10.43 -4.54 -8.83
CA GLY A 23 -11.25 -3.62 -9.61
C GLY A 23 -11.05 -3.76 -11.11
N ILE A 24 -9.80 -3.91 -11.57
CA ILE A 24 -9.50 -4.13 -13.00
C ILE A 24 -10.07 -5.48 -13.49
N ILE A 25 -9.89 -6.53 -12.69
CA ILE A 25 -10.42 -7.87 -13.01
C ILE A 25 -11.95 -7.85 -13.11
N LEU A 26 -12.63 -7.26 -12.13
CA LEU A 26 -14.09 -7.14 -12.16
C LEU A 26 -14.59 -6.26 -13.31
N GLY A 27 -13.87 -5.18 -13.63
CA GLY A 27 -14.18 -4.30 -14.76
C GLY A 27 -14.06 -4.99 -16.12
N MET A 28 -13.20 -6.01 -16.25
CA MET A 28 -13.09 -6.83 -17.47
C MET A 28 -14.10 -7.99 -17.52
N ILE A 29 -14.41 -8.61 -16.39
CA ILE A 29 -15.24 -9.83 -16.35
C ILE A 29 -16.74 -9.52 -16.41
N LEU A 30 -17.18 -8.42 -15.78
CA LEU A 30 -18.60 -8.12 -15.68
C LEU A 30 -19.12 -7.46 -16.97
N PRO A 31 -20.14 -8.04 -17.64
CA PRO A 31 -20.81 -7.43 -18.78
C PRO A 31 -21.76 -6.33 -18.27
N LEU A 32 -21.22 -5.25 -17.73
CA LEU A 32 -22.01 -4.07 -17.38
C LEU A 32 -22.23 -3.24 -18.64
N THR A 33 -23.49 -2.93 -18.92
CA THR A 33 -23.99 -2.13 -20.04
C THR A 33 -23.09 -0.93 -20.39
N SER A 34 -22.50 -1.03 -21.59
CA SER A 34 -21.74 -0.10 -22.46
C SER A 34 -20.74 0.94 -21.92
N SER A 35 -20.87 1.49 -20.72
CA SER A 35 -19.97 2.57 -20.24
C SER A 35 -19.44 2.35 -18.83
N PHE A 36 -20.12 1.57 -18.00
CA PHE A 36 -19.71 1.27 -16.63
C PHE A 36 -18.35 0.55 -16.49
N PRO A 37 -17.97 -0.39 -17.38
CA PRO A 37 -16.68 -1.09 -17.32
C PRO A 37 -15.50 -0.13 -17.38
N MET A 38 -15.58 0.90 -18.24
CA MET A 38 -14.53 1.88 -18.44
C MET A 38 -14.25 2.69 -17.16
N TYR A 39 -15.30 3.11 -16.45
CA TYR A 39 -15.17 3.81 -15.18
C TYR A 39 -14.52 2.93 -14.10
N ILE A 40 -14.90 1.65 -14.03
CA ILE A 40 -14.29 0.69 -13.08
C ILE A 40 -12.81 0.48 -13.39
N THR A 41 -12.44 0.35 -14.66
CA THR A 41 -11.04 0.21 -15.06
C THR A 41 -10.22 1.47 -14.71
N ILE A 42 -10.73 2.67 -14.98
CA ILE A 42 -10.06 3.94 -14.63
C ILE A 42 -9.90 4.07 -13.10
N LEU A 43 -10.92 3.69 -12.33
CA LEU A 43 -10.85 3.66 -10.87
C LEU A 43 -9.83 2.63 -10.37
N GLY A 44 -9.78 1.44 -10.99
CA GLY A 44 -8.79 0.39 -10.68
C GLY A 44 -7.35 0.82 -10.98
N VAL A 45 -7.12 1.49 -12.11
CA VAL A 45 -5.81 2.06 -12.48
C VAL A 45 -5.38 3.15 -11.51
N THR A 46 -6.31 4.00 -11.09
CA THR A 46 -6.03 5.05 -10.09
C THR A 46 -5.64 4.44 -8.74
N GLN A 47 -6.31 3.36 -8.32
CA GLN A 47 -5.94 2.62 -7.11
C GLN A 47 -4.58 1.92 -7.22
N LEU A 48 -4.22 1.39 -8.39
CA LEU A 48 -2.86 0.90 -8.62
C LEU A 48 -1.83 2.03 -8.54
N GLY A 49 -2.12 3.21 -9.10
CA GLY A 49 -1.25 4.38 -9.02
C GLY A 49 -0.99 4.84 -7.59
N LEU A 50 -2.04 4.97 -6.78
CA LEU A 50 -1.89 5.29 -5.36
C LEU A 50 -1.21 4.16 -4.58
N GLY A 51 -1.55 2.89 -4.84
CA GLY A 51 -0.92 1.73 -4.22
C GLY A 51 0.59 1.67 -4.50
N GLY A 52 0.98 1.93 -5.75
CA GLY A 52 2.38 2.08 -6.18
C GLY A 52 3.07 3.27 -5.51
N PHE A 53 2.41 4.42 -5.39
CA PHE A 53 2.95 5.58 -4.70
C PHE A 53 3.19 5.33 -3.20
N PHE A 54 2.24 4.66 -2.52
CA PHE A 54 2.42 4.24 -1.13
C PHE A 54 3.49 3.14 -0.99
N GLY A 55 3.62 2.25 -1.98
CA GLY A 55 4.69 1.27 -2.05
C GLY A 55 6.08 1.89 -2.24
N TRP A 56 6.22 2.88 -3.12
CA TRP A 56 7.44 3.66 -3.27
C TRP A 56 7.79 4.41 -1.99
N LYS A 57 6.81 5.04 -1.34
CA LYS A 57 7.00 5.68 -0.03
C LYS A 57 7.40 4.67 1.07
N TYR A 58 6.88 3.44 1.01
CA TYR A 58 7.27 2.36 1.91
C TYR A 58 8.70 1.90 1.68
N LEU A 59 9.14 1.83 0.42
CA LEU A 59 10.53 1.49 0.06
C LEU A 59 11.53 2.60 0.45
N THR A 60 11.13 3.86 0.27
CA THR A 60 11.94 5.05 0.58
C THR A 60 11.92 5.40 2.08
N GLN A 61 11.02 4.79 2.86
CA GLN A 61 11.13 4.83 4.32
C GLN A 61 12.30 3.95 4.75
N GLU A 62 13.46 4.58 4.93
CA GLU A 62 14.64 3.97 5.52
C GLU A 62 14.27 3.15 6.74
N SER A 63 14.73 1.91 6.75
CA SER A 63 14.41 0.95 7.78
C SER A 63 14.90 1.46 9.14
N ASP A 64 13.98 2.05 9.90
CA ASP A 64 14.11 2.33 11.35
C ASP A 64 14.25 1.05 12.21
N ASP A 65 14.89 -0.01 11.68
CA ASP A 65 15.34 -1.18 12.43
C ASP A 65 16.42 -0.80 13.46
N ASN A 66 16.91 0.44 13.38
CA ASN A 66 17.86 1.01 14.32
C ASN A 66 17.29 1.26 15.72
N ASP A 67 15.97 1.45 15.87
CA ASP A 67 15.39 1.73 17.19
C ASP A 67 15.22 0.48 18.06
N ASP A 68 14.91 -0.68 17.47
CA ASP A 68 14.84 -1.93 18.23
C ASP A 68 16.23 -2.40 18.66
N SER A 69 17.27 -2.22 17.84
CA SER A 69 18.66 -2.53 18.23
C SER A 69 19.16 -1.65 19.39
N LYS A 70 18.77 -0.37 19.44
CA LYS A 70 19.08 0.54 20.56
C LYS A 70 18.27 0.21 21.81
N ARG A 71 17.00 -0.18 21.67
CA ARG A 71 16.13 -0.57 22.79
C ARG A 71 16.58 -1.90 23.42
N GLN A 72 17.06 -2.84 22.60
CA GLN A 72 17.59 -4.12 23.05
C GLN A 72 18.98 -3.96 23.70
N ARG A 73 19.83 -3.05 23.20
CA ARG A 73 21.10 -2.68 23.86
C ARG A 73 20.90 -2.03 25.24
N ARG A 74 19.88 -1.19 25.42
CA ARG A 74 19.56 -0.60 26.74
C ARG A 74 19.09 -1.63 27.77
N ARG A 75 18.37 -2.68 27.34
CA ARG A 75 17.95 -3.78 28.24
C ARG A 75 19.09 -4.70 28.67
N ARG A 76 20.16 -4.83 27.87
CA ARG A 76 21.36 -5.63 28.23
C ARG A 76 22.35 -4.91 29.15
N ARG A 77 22.15 -3.62 29.44
CA ARG A 77 23.03 -2.81 30.31
C ARG A 77 22.41 -2.49 31.68
N ARG A 78 21.25 -3.08 31.99
CA ARG A 78 20.66 -3.12 33.33
C ARG A 78 20.70 -4.56 33.81
#